data_AF-A0AAJ3KHB3-F1
#
_entry.id   AF-A0AAJ3KHB3-F1
#
_cell.length_a   1.000
_cell.length_b   1.000
_cell.length_c   1.000
_cell.angle_alpha   90.00
_cell.angle_beta   90.00
_cell.angle_gamma   90.00
#
_symmetry.space_group_name_H-M   'P 1'
#
loop_
_entity.id
_entity.type
_entity.pdbx_description
1 polymer ?
#
loop_
_entity_poly.entity_id
_entity_poly.type
_entity_poly.pdbx_seq_one_letter_code
_entity_poly.pdbx_strand_id
1 'polypeptide(L)'
;QVGLLYLLARTSDTIADSERGAPAQRLQALERYNEYAQGNSSTLPDLSDLAQLQRIASERKLLERVGDTVACVGRFPDSDQQHIRHCLDIIVGGQSLDLERFANAGEGQIVALADDVELDDYAYRVAGSVGEFWTRMTLDHLFEADAETEVAMFEKGVRFGKALQLINILRDIPADLRMGRCYIPSNSLSDIGMEPMDLLDAGNMGHFKPLFDSCIDVAESHLDAAVEYIGMLPHSQFRLRGACMLPVLIGQRTLALLRDGNVLEPSNRIKVTRDEINDLLKTVAFAVPFAKKSRKLLSEYRDA
;
A
#
# COMPACT_ATOMS: atom_id res chain seq x y z
N GLN A 1 9.29 10.28 12.62
CA GLN A 1 8.85 8.88 12.66
C GLN A 1 8.26 8.46 11.31
N VAL A 2 7.06 8.93 10.94
CA VAL A 2 6.36 8.56 9.69
C VAL A 2 7.22 8.70 8.42
N GLY A 3 7.84 9.87 8.22
CA GLY A 3 8.68 10.10 7.04
C GLY A 3 9.91 9.18 6.98
N LEU A 4 10.44 8.74 8.13
CA LEU A 4 11.56 7.80 8.16
C LEU A 4 11.09 6.39 7.79
N LEU A 5 9.99 5.92 8.39
CA LEU A 5 9.44 4.61 8.04
C LEU A 5 9.12 4.52 6.55
N TYR A 6 8.58 5.58 5.96
CA TYR A 6 8.35 5.65 4.51
C TYR A 6 9.65 5.43 3.71
N LEU A 7 10.76 6.07 4.09
CA LEU A 7 12.05 5.87 3.39
C LEU A 7 12.60 4.46 3.59
N LEU A 8 12.45 3.88 4.79
CA LEU A 8 12.88 2.50 5.08
C LEU A 8 12.06 1.48 4.29
N ALA A 9 10.74 1.61 4.28
CA ALA A 9 9.85 0.75 3.49
C ALA A 9 10.07 0.94 1.99
N ARG A 10 10.31 2.18 1.51
CA ARG A 10 10.64 2.41 0.10
C ARG A 10 11.99 1.81 -0.28
N THR A 11 12.94 1.73 0.65
CA THR A 11 14.23 1.07 0.42
C THR A 11 14.03 -0.44 0.24
N SER A 12 13.24 -1.09 1.10
CA SER A 12 12.94 -2.53 0.96
C SER A 12 12.15 -2.85 -0.30
N ASP A 13 11.17 -1.99 -0.64
CA ASP A 13 10.39 -2.04 -1.88
C ASP A 13 11.30 -1.97 -3.12
N THR A 14 12.25 -1.02 -3.12
CA THR A 14 13.25 -0.88 -4.19
C THR A 14 14.12 -2.13 -4.35
N ILE A 15 14.48 -2.81 -3.25
CA ILE A 15 15.20 -4.09 -3.29
C ILE A 15 14.33 -5.18 -3.91
N ALA A 16 13.08 -5.31 -3.46
CA ALA A 16 12.15 -6.35 -3.91
C ALA A 16 11.77 -6.19 -5.40
N ASP A 17 11.50 -4.97 -5.85
CA ASP A 17 11.01 -4.67 -7.21
C ASP A 17 12.11 -4.44 -8.26
N SER A 18 13.37 -4.62 -7.89
CA SER A 18 14.47 -4.52 -8.86
C SER A 18 14.26 -5.47 -10.05
N GLU A 19 13.99 -4.90 -11.25
CA GLU A 19 13.68 -5.64 -12.50
C GLU A 19 14.80 -6.60 -12.93
N ARG A 20 16.00 -6.41 -12.41
CA ARG A 20 17.20 -7.17 -12.78
C ARG A 20 17.84 -7.74 -11.51
N GLY A 21 18.10 -9.04 -11.55
CA GLY A 21 18.61 -9.82 -10.41
C GLY A 21 17.74 -11.05 -10.16
N ALA A 22 18.37 -12.20 -9.90
CA ALA A 22 17.63 -13.41 -9.60
C ALA A 22 16.76 -13.20 -8.34
N PRO A 23 15.52 -13.73 -8.27
CA PRO A 23 14.68 -13.63 -7.07
C PRO A 23 15.43 -13.98 -5.77
N ALA A 24 16.26 -15.03 -5.79
CA ALA A 24 17.09 -15.44 -4.66
C ALA A 24 18.11 -14.37 -4.22
N GLN A 25 18.67 -13.59 -5.14
CA GLN A 25 19.60 -12.49 -4.82
C GLN A 25 18.86 -11.34 -4.14
N ARG A 26 17.65 -11.00 -4.63
CA ARG A 26 16.80 -9.96 -4.04
C ARG A 26 16.33 -10.36 -2.64
N LEU A 27 15.91 -11.61 -2.47
CA LEU A 27 15.52 -12.16 -1.17
C LEU A 27 16.69 -12.06 -0.16
N GLN A 28 17.88 -12.52 -0.54
CA GLN A 28 19.06 -12.42 0.33
C GLN A 28 19.43 -10.96 0.66
N ALA A 29 19.33 -10.05 -0.31
CA ALA A 29 19.60 -8.62 -0.07
C ALA A 29 18.57 -8.01 0.90
N LEU A 30 17.30 -8.40 0.75
CA LEU A 30 16.19 -7.95 1.58
C LEU A 30 16.32 -8.47 3.02
N GLU A 31 16.68 -9.74 3.21
CA GLU A 31 16.98 -10.34 4.52
C GLU A 31 18.15 -9.61 5.20
N ARG A 32 19.27 -9.41 4.51
CA ARG A 32 20.43 -8.68 5.05
C ARG A 32 20.09 -7.23 5.41
N TYR A 33 19.27 -6.58 4.58
CA TYR A 33 18.75 -5.25 4.88
C TYR A 33 17.91 -5.25 6.15
N ASN A 34 16.98 -6.20 6.29
CA ASN A 34 16.13 -6.27 7.48
C ASN A 34 16.97 -6.53 8.72
N GLU A 35 17.87 -7.51 8.72
CA GLU A 35 18.76 -7.81 9.85
C GLU A 35 19.56 -6.57 10.31
N TYR A 36 20.04 -5.77 9.35
CA TYR A 36 20.71 -4.51 9.64
C TYR A 36 19.75 -3.45 10.20
N ALA A 37 18.57 -3.28 9.60
CA ALA A 37 17.57 -2.29 10.04
C ALA A 37 16.98 -2.61 11.43
N GLN A 38 16.81 -3.90 11.74
CA GLN A 38 16.38 -4.38 13.06
C GLN A 38 17.47 -4.20 14.13
N GLY A 39 18.73 -4.00 13.73
CA GLY A 39 19.88 -3.91 14.64
C GLY A 39 20.42 -5.28 15.08
N ASN A 40 19.99 -6.36 14.42
CA ASN A 40 20.48 -7.72 14.64
C ASN A 40 21.86 -7.95 14.00
N SER A 41 22.19 -7.15 12.98
CA SER A 41 23.50 -7.14 12.32
C SER A 41 24.14 -5.75 12.37
N SER A 42 25.44 -5.69 12.65
CA SER A 42 26.26 -4.48 12.51
C SER A 42 26.88 -4.33 11.12
N THR A 43 26.76 -5.35 10.27
CA THR A 43 27.31 -5.36 8.92
C THR A 43 26.36 -4.62 7.97
N LEU A 44 26.83 -3.52 7.39
CA LEU A 44 26.10 -2.77 6.36
C LEU A 44 25.87 -3.67 5.13
N PRO A 45 24.62 -3.83 4.64
CA PRO A 45 24.37 -4.60 3.43
C PRO A 45 24.98 -3.90 2.21
N ASP A 46 25.69 -4.65 1.38
CA ASP A 46 26.13 -4.17 0.07
C ASP A 46 24.97 -4.26 -0.92
N LEU A 47 24.44 -3.10 -1.29
CA LEU A 47 23.34 -2.94 -2.26
C LEU A 47 23.82 -2.28 -3.55
N SER A 48 25.14 -2.20 -3.78
CA SER A 48 25.74 -1.44 -4.88
C SER A 48 25.29 -1.96 -6.25
N ASP A 49 25.22 -3.28 -6.42
CA ASP A 49 24.75 -3.90 -7.67
C ASP A 49 23.29 -3.53 -7.95
N LEU A 50 22.41 -3.65 -6.94
CA LEU A 50 21.00 -3.26 -7.07
C LEU A 50 20.87 -1.75 -7.35
N ALA A 51 21.68 -0.92 -6.72
CA ALA A 51 21.70 0.53 -6.93
C ALA A 51 22.04 0.91 -8.38
N GLN A 52 23.02 0.22 -8.98
CA GLN A 52 23.41 0.44 -10.39
C GLN A 52 22.30 0.05 -11.37
N LEU A 53 21.46 -0.91 -11.02
CA LEU A 53 20.37 -1.39 -11.86
C LEU A 53 19.16 -0.43 -11.86
N GLN A 54 19.06 0.47 -10.89
CA GLN A 54 17.93 1.38 -10.81
C GLN A 54 17.95 2.45 -11.90
N ARG A 55 16.79 2.65 -12.55
CA ARG A 55 16.57 3.74 -13.50
C ARG A 55 16.28 5.07 -12.81
N ILE A 56 15.63 5.02 -11.65
CA ILE A 56 15.20 6.20 -10.91
C ILE A 56 16.31 6.64 -9.95
N ALA A 57 16.80 7.87 -10.12
CA ALA A 57 17.95 8.38 -9.36
C ALA A 57 17.70 8.46 -7.84
N SER A 58 16.46 8.74 -7.42
CA SER A 58 16.11 8.76 -5.99
C SER A 58 16.10 7.37 -5.36
N GLU A 59 15.67 6.34 -6.10
CA GLU A 59 15.68 4.94 -5.62
C GLU A 59 17.11 4.41 -5.52
N ARG A 60 17.96 4.71 -6.51
CA ARG A 60 19.40 4.45 -6.41
C ARG A 60 19.99 5.08 -5.15
N LYS A 61 19.69 6.36 -4.92
CA LYS A 61 20.20 7.10 -3.77
C LYS A 61 19.76 6.50 -2.43
N LEU A 62 18.57 5.92 -2.35
CA LEU A 62 18.11 5.22 -1.14
C LEU A 62 18.99 4.00 -0.84
N LEU A 63 19.26 3.18 -1.86
CA LEU A 63 20.13 2.00 -1.72
C LEU A 63 21.57 2.38 -1.34
N GLU A 64 22.13 3.41 -1.99
CA GLU A 64 23.48 3.93 -1.68
C GLU A 64 23.59 4.55 -0.27
N ARG A 65 22.46 4.98 0.30
CA ARG A 65 22.38 5.69 1.60
C ARG A 65 21.64 4.88 2.65
N VAL A 66 21.62 3.55 2.51
CA VAL A 66 20.93 2.65 3.43
C VAL A 66 21.42 2.80 4.87
N GLY A 67 22.74 2.91 5.07
CA GLY A 67 23.35 3.13 6.39
C GLY A 67 22.92 4.45 7.04
N ASP A 68 22.95 5.54 6.26
CA ASP A 68 22.53 6.87 6.73
C ASP A 68 21.04 6.88 7.13
N THR A 69 20.20 6.19 6.36
CA THR A 69 18.75 6.11 6.59
C THR A 69 18.44 5.27 7.83
N VAL A 70 19.03 4.07 7.95
CA VAL A 70 18.84 3.20 9.13
C VAL A 70 19.38 3.87 10.40
N ALA A 71 20.51 4.57 10.33
CA ALA A 71 21.08 5.29 11.47
C ALA A 71 20.13 6.39 12.02
N CYS A 72 19.19 6.89 11.21
CA CYS A 72 18.20 7.85 11.69
C CYS A 72 17.20 7.25 12.68
N VAL A 73 17.03 5.92 12.72
CA VAL A 73 16.16 5.24 13.71
C VAL A 73 16.63 5.55 15.13
N GLY A 74 17.94 5.44 15.39
CA GLY A 74 18.55 5.69 16.70
C GLY A 74 18.45 7.14 17.21
N ARG A 75 17.83 8.05 16.46
CA ARG A 75 17.57 9.44 16.87
C ARG A 75 16.21 9.62 17.58
N PHE A 76 15.35 8.60 17.54
CA PHE A 76 14.03 8.62 18.17
C PHE A 76 14.06 7.95 19.55
N PRO A 77 13.09 8.21 20.44
CA PRO A 77 12.93 7.47 21.69
C PRO A 77 12.80 5.96 21.47
N ASP A 78 13.19 5.14 22.45
CA ASP A 78 13.21 3.68 22.32
C ASP A 78 11.85 3.09 21.93
N SER A 79 10.75 3.63 22.43
CA SER A 79 9.39 3.21 22.05
C SER A 79 9.11 3.45 20.55
N ASP A 80 9.41 4.65 20.04
CA ASP A 80 9.27 4.97 18.61
C ASP A 80 10.17 4.07 17.75
N GLN A 81 11.40 3.81 18.20
CA GLN A 81 12.31 2.90 17.50
C GLN A 81 11.71 1.49 17.36
N GLN A 82 11.14 0.96 18.45
CA GLN A 82 10.48 -0.34 18.44
C GLN A 82 9.30 -0.37 17.48
N HIS A 83 8.45 0.67 17.47
CA HIS A 83 7.31 0.75 16.54
C HIS A 83 7.75 0.85 15.08
N ILE A 84 8.79 1.64 14.78
CA ILE A 84 9.35 1.75 13.41
C ILE A 84 9.88 0.39 12.95
N ARG A 85 10.69 -0.26 13.78
CA ARG A 85 11.32 -1.55 13.48
C ARG A 85 10.29 -2.66 13.31
N HIS A 86 9.30 -2.71 14.19
CA HIS A 86 8.21 -3.69 14.12
C HIS A 86 7.39 -3.56 12.83
N CYS A 87 6.97 -2.34 12.48
CA CYS A 87 6.23 -2.12 11.24
C CYS A 87 7.08 -2.47 10.01
N LEU A 88 8.37 -2.08 10.01
CA LEU A 88 9.28 -2.42 8.93
C LEU A 88 9.47 -3.93 8.78
N ASP A 89 9.59 -4.67 9.88
CA ASP A 89 9.75 -6.13 9.87
C ASP A 89 8.54 -6.83 9.22
N ILE A 90 7.32 -6.37 9.56
CA ILE A 90 6.09 -6.89 8.94
C ILE A 90 6.07 -6.61 7.43
N ILE A 91 6.40 -5.39 7.01
CA ILE A 91 6.44 -5.00 5.59
C ILE A 91 7.46 -5.85 4.83
N VAL A 92 8.68 -5.96 5.34
CA VAL A 92 9.75 -6.75 4.72
C VAL A 92 9.36 -8.23 4.67
N GLY A 93 8.76 -8.77 5.73
CA GLY A 93 8.23 -10.14 5.72
C GLY A 93 7.19 -10.37 4.63
N GLY A 94 6.28 -9.42 4.40
CA GLY A 94 5.33 -9.47 3.28
C GLY A 94 6.02 -9.45 1.91
N GLN A 95 7.02 -8.59 1.73
CA GLN A 95 7.79 -8.51 0.48
C GLN A 95 8.63 -9.76 0.21
N SER A 96 9.20 -10.39 1.26
CA SER A 96 9.92 -11.66 1.15
C SER A 96 9.00 -12.80 0.70
N LEU A 97 7.82 -12.93 1.33
CA LEU A 97 6.82 -13.93 0.94
C LEU A 97 6.39 -13.74 -0.52
N ASP A 98 6.24 -12.49 -0.96
CA ASP A 98 5.87 -12.18 -2.34
C ASP A 98 6.96 -12.56 -3.35
N LEU A 99 8.24 -12.31 -3.02
CA LEU A 99 9.38 -12.74 -3.82
C LEU A 99 9.48 -14.27 -3.94
N GLU A 100 9.17 -14.98 -2.86
CA GLU A 100 9.15 -16.45 -2.84
C GLU A 100 7.98 -17.00 -3.65
N ARG A 101 6.77 -16.46 -3.45
CA ARG A 101 5.56 -16.87 -4.17
C ARG A 101 5.73 -16.67 -5.68
N PHE A 102 6.22 -15.50 -6.08
CA PHE A 102 6.37 -15.13 -7.48
C PHE A 102 7.78 -15.40 -8.05
N ALA A 103 8.60 -16.24 -7.39
CA ALA A 103 9.95 -16.53 -7.88
C ALA A 103 9.97 -17.16 -9.28
N ASN A 104 8.92 -17.89 -9.63
CA ASN A 104 8.73 -18.52 -10.93
C ASN A 104 7.76 -17.77 -11.85
N ALA A 105 7.31 -16.57 -11.45
CA ALA A 105 6.49 -15.72 -12.30
C ALA A 105 7.33 -15.11 -13.42
N GLY A 106 6.73 -14.97 -14.60
CA GLY A 106 7.39 -14.35 -15.74
C GLY A 106 6.46 -14.19 -16.94
N GLU A 107 7.01 -13.69 -18.05
CA GLU A 107 6.26 -13.54 -19.29
C GLU A 107 5.73 -14.90 -19.78
N GLY A 108 4.40 -15.06 -19.80
CA GLY A 108 3.72 -16.30 -20.17
C GLY A 108 3.56 -17.33 -19.03
N GLN A 109 4.04 -17.04 -17.83
CA GLN A 109 3.83 -17.86 -16.63
C GLN A 109 3.25 -17.01 -15.51
N ILE A 110 1.93 -17.02 -15.40
CA ILE A 110 1.21 -16.32 -14.33
C ILE A 110 1.12 -17.21 -13.09
N VAL A 111 1.55 -16.65 -11.97
CA VAL A 111 1.36 -17.20 -10.64
C VAL A 111 0.38 -16.30 -9.91
N ALA A 112 -0.61 -16.90 -9.25
CA ALA A 112 -1.66 -16.19 -8.52
C ALA A 112 -1.60 -16.45 -7.02
N LEU A 113 -2.23 -15.57 -6.23
CA LEU A 113 -2.60 -15.91 -4.85
C LEU A 113 -3.57 -17.09 -4.84
N ALA A 114 -3.52 -17.92 -3.82
CA ALA A 114 -4.40 -19.09 -3.72
C ALA A 114 -5.84 -18.68 -3.39
N ASP A 115 -6.02 -17.86 -2.35
CA ASP A 115 -7.33 -17.50 -1.78
C ASP A 115 -7.36 -16.06 -1.23
N ASP A 116 -8.54 -15.64 -0.79
CA ASP A 116 -8.75 -14.32 -0.20
C ASP A 116 -8.01 -14.12 1.13
N VAL A 117 -7.61 -15.20 1.82
CA VAL A 117 -6.83 -15.13 3.07
C VAL A 117 -5.40 -14.69 2.76
N GLU A 118 -4.80 -15.22 1.69
CA GLU A 118 -3.49 -14.74 1.23
C GLU A 118 -3.54 -13.28 0.77
N LEU A 119 -4.63 -12.86 0.11
CA LEU A 119 -4.82 -11.47 -0.30
C LEU A 119 -4.93 -10.54 0.92
N ASP A 120 -5.71 -10.92 1.92
CA ASP A 120 -5.87 -10.13 3.15
C ASP A 120 -4.58 -10.04 3.98
N ASP A 121 -3.85 -11.16 4.12
CA ASP A 121 -2.55 -11.22 4.81
C ASP A 121 -1.52 -10.35 4.07
N TYR A 122 -1.46 -10.44 2.74
CA TYR A 122 -0.58 -9.58 1.95
C TYR A 122 -0.93 -8.09 2.15
N ALA A 123 -2.21 -7.71 1.98
CA ALA A 123 -2.67 -6.34 2.15
C ALA A 123 -2.43 -5.81 3.58
N TYR A 124 -2.56 -6.68 4.60
CA TYR A 124 -2.18 -6.36 5.97
C TYR A 124 -0.69 -6.05 6.07
N ARG A 125 0.18 -6.96 5.61
CA ARG A 125 1.63 -6.84 5.81
C ARG A 125 2.20 -5.58 5.19
N VAL A 126 1.85 -5.30 3.94
CA VAL A 126 2.48 -4.19 3.19
C VAL A 126 1.81 -2.83 3.42
N ALA A 127 0.57 -2.80 3.94
CA ALA A 127 -0.15 -1.53 4.12
C ALA A 127 -1.01 -1.45 5.39
N GLY A 128 -1.69 -2.53 5.80
CA GLY A 128 -2.47 -2.54 7.06
C GLY A 128 -1.61 -2.24 8.29
N SER A 129 -0.42 -2.83 8.37
CA SER A 129 0.59 -2.60 9.41
C SER A 129 1.05 -1.14 9.47
N VAL A 130 1.12 -0.46 8.32
CA VAL A 130 1.41 0.98 8.24
C VAL A 130 0.29 1.79 8.88
N GLY A 131 -0.96 1.35 8.73
CA GLY A 131 -2.12 1.94 9.39
C GLY A 131 -2.08 1.83 10.91
N GLU A 132 -1.64 0.69 11.45
CA GLU A 132 -1.39 0.52 12.89
C GLU A 132 -0.27 1.43 13.37
N PHE A 133 0.87 1.42 12.68
CA PHE A 133 2.00 2.28 13.01
C PHE A 133 1.60 3.76 12.99
N TRP A 134 0.89 4.21 11.96
CA TRP A 134 0.40 5.58 11.85
C TRP A 134 -0.50 5.94 13.03
N THR A 135 -1.37 5.02 13.43
CA THR A 135 -2.28 5.20 14.57
C THR A 135 -1.52 5.30 15.89
N ARG A 136 -0.57 4.40 16.13
CA ARG A 136 0.31 4.47 17.32
C ARG A 136 1.05 5.80 17.40
N MET A 137 1.73 6.19 16.33
CA MET A 137 2.45 7.48 16.27
C MET A 137 1.54 8.69 16.44
N THR A 138 0.29 8.59 15.99
CA THR A 138 -0.71 9.64 16.16
C THR A 138 -1.10 9.78 17.63
N LEU A 139 -1.44 8.69 18.29
CA LEU A 139 -1.88 8.69 19.69
C LEU A 139 -0.74 9.06 20.65
N ASP A 140 0.47 8.55 20.41
CA ASP A 140 1.61 8.79 21.30
C ASP A 140 2.09 10.25 21.28
N HIS A 141 1.87 10.97 20.16
CA HIS A 141 2.50 12.28 19.94
C HIS A 141 1.53 13.44 19.69
N LEU A 142 0.25 13.20 19.34
CA LEU A 142 -0.64 14.27 18.87
C LEU A 142 -1.88 14.49 19.74
N PHE A 143 -2.49 13.43 20.30
CA PHE A 143 -3.64 13.54 21.20
C PHE A 143 -3.92 12.23 21.93
N GLU A 144 -4.59 12.33 23.08
CA GLU A 144 -5.04 11.18 23.86
C GLU A 144 -6.44 10.73 23.42
N ALA A 145 -6.66 9.42 23.45
CA ALA A 145 -7.96 8.79 23.23
C ALA A 145 -8.29 7.88 24.43
N ASP A 146 -9.57 7.68 24.72
CA ASP A 146 -9.96 6.62 25.67
C ASP A 146 -9.73 5.23 25.06
N ALA A 147 -9.78 4.19 25.90
CA ALA A 147 -9.45 2.83 25.49
C ALA A 147 -10.37 2.28 24.39
N GLU A 148 -11.66 2.64 24.39
CA GLU A 148 -12.61 2.21 23.36
C GLU A 148 -12.29 2.88 22.02
N THR A 149 -12.01 4.18 22.05
CA THR A 149 -11.60 4.97 20.88
C THR A 149 -10.25 4.48 20.33
N GLU A 150 -9.27 4.18 21.19
CA GLU A 150 -7.98 3.63 20.77
C GLU A 150 -8.14 2.31 20.00
N VAL A 151 -8.91 1.36 20.55
CA VAL A 151 -9.19 0.07 19.89
C VAL A 151 -9.84 0.28 18.52
N ALA A 152 -10.86 1.13 18.45
CA ALA A 152 -11.55 1.44 17.20
C ALA A 152 -10.64 2.15 16.18
N MET A 153 -9.72 3.02 16.64
CA MET A 153 -8.75 3.67 15.76
C MET A 153 -7.77 2.66 15.17
N PHE A 154 -7.27 1.69 15.95
CA PHE A 154 -6.36 0.66 15.43
C PHE A 154 -7.06 -0.22 14.37
N GLU A 155 -8.27 -0.71 14.66
CA GLU A 155 -9.04 -1.51 13.71
C GLU A 155 -9.25 -0.76 12.38
N LYS A 156 -9.68 0.51 12.47
CA LYS A 156 -9.93 1.34 11.28
C LYS A 156 -8.64 1.75 10.58
N GLY A 157 -7.55 1.94 11.33
CA GLY A 157 -6.21 2.20 10.79
C GLY A 157 -5.73 1.05 9.90
N VAL A 158 -5.85 -0.19 10.37
CA VAL A 158 -5.56 -1.40 9.57
C VAL A 158 -6.38 -1.42 8.30
N ARG A 159 -7.70 -1.23 8.42
CA ARG A 159 -8.61 -1.23 7.27
C ARG A 159 -8.27 -0.11 6.28
N PHE A 160 -7.90 1.06 6.76
CA PHE A 160 -7.47 2.17 5.91
C PHE A 160 -6.21 1.80 5.10
N GLY A 161 -5.18 1.22 5.74
CA GLY A 161 -4.02 0.71 5.04
C GLY A 161 -4.38 -0.31 3.96
N LYS A 162 -5.19 -1.31 4.31
CA LYS A 162 -5.70 -2.33 3.37
C LYS A 162 -6.46 -1.73 2.19
N ALA A 163 -7.31 -0.73 2.42
CA ALA A 163 -8.07 -0.04 1.37
C ALA A 163 -7.15 0.46 0.25
N LEU A 164 -6.08 1.18 0.65
CA LEU A 164 -5.13 1.76 -0.29
C LEU A 164 -4.37 0.69 -1.09
N GLN A 165 -4.04 -0.44 -0.45
CA GLN A 165 -3.37 -1.54 -1.13
C GLN A 165 -4.29 -2.28 -2.11
N LEU A 166 -5.53 -2.56 -1.71
CA LEU A 166 -6.51 -3.20 -2.59
C LEU A 166 -6.80 -2.34 -3.83
N ILE A 167 -6.89 -1.02 -3.67
CA ILE A 167 -7.04 -0.09 -4.81
C ILE A 167 -5.84 -0.17 -5.75
N ASN A 168 -4.61 -0.25 -5.22
CA ASN A 168 -3.42 -0.41 -6.05
C ASN A 168 -3.46 -1.74 -6.80
N ILE A 169 -3.76 -2.85 -6.12
CA ILE A 169 -3.90 -4.18 -6.71
C ILE A 169 -4.90 -4.15 -7.87
N LEU A 170 -6.10 -3.61 -7.65
CA LEU A 170 -7.14 -3.55 -8.68
C LEU A 170 -6.75 -2.67 -9.86
N ARG A 171 -6.13 -1.52 -9.60
CA ARG A 171 -5.69 -0.59 -10.65
C ARG A 171 -4.55 -1.17 -11.48
N ASP A 172 -3.64 -1.89 -10.85
CA ASP A 172 -2.37 -2.30 -11.44
C ASP A 172 -2.38 -3.74 -11.98
N ILE A 173 -3.53 -4.44 -11.97
CA ILE A 173 -3.73 -5.77 -12.59
C ILE A 173 -2.96 -5.93 -13.91
N PRO A 174 -3.07 -5.03 -14.92
CA PRO A 174 -2.38 -5.23 -16.18
C PRO A 174 -0.86 -5.17 -16.07
N ALA A 175 -0.34 -4.36 -15.14
CA ALA A 175 1.10 -4.25 -14.89
C ALA A 175 1.64 -5.48 -14.16
N ASP A 176 0.91 -5.98 -13.17
CA ASP A 176 1.27 -7.16 -12.40
C ASP A 176 1.27 -8.41 -13.29
N LEU A 177 0.23 -8.58 -14.14
CA LEU A 177 0.14 -9.71 -15.05
C LEU A 177 1.28 -9.74 -16.09
N ARG A 178 1.78 -8.57 -16.54
CA ARG A 178 2.97 -8.50 -17.40
C ARG A 178 4.24 -9.01 -16.72
N MET A 179 4.27 -8.95 -15.39
CA MET A 179 5.34 -9.52 -14.57
C MET A 179 5.08 -10.98 -14.17
N GLY A 180 3.97 -11.57 -14.65
CA GLY A 180 3.51 -12.90 -14.26
C GLY A 180 2.89 -12.95 -12.86
N ARG A 181 2.62 -11.81 -12.23
CA ARG A 181 2.04 -11.73 -10.88
C ARG A 181 0.53 -11.52 -10.98
N CYS A 182 -0.25 -12.31 -10.25
CA CYS A 182 -1.69 -12.11 -10.14
C CYS A 182 -2.10 -12.07 -8.67
N TYR A 183 -2.49 -10.88 -8.20
CA TYR A 183 -2.99 -10.70 -6.82
C TYR A 183 -4.47 -11.06 -6.67
N ILE A 184 -5.20 -11.26 -7.76
CA ILE A 184 -6.57 -11.81 -7.70
C ILE A 184 -6.47 -13.30 -7.39
N PRO A 185 -7.16 -13.82 -6.35
CA PRO A 185 -7.02 -15.21 -5.96
C PRO A 185 -7.53 -16.20 -7.01
N SER A 186 -6.79 -17.31 -7.19
CA SER A 186 -7.14 -18.36 -8.15
C SER A 186 -8.45 -19.04 -7.82
N ASN A 187 -8.78 -19.22 -6.54
CA ASN A 187 -10.06 -19.80 -6.12
C ASN A 187 -11.23 -18.91 -6.55
N SER A 188 -11.13 -17.60 -6.30
CA SER A 188 -12.16 -16.63 -6.64
C SER A 188 -12.38 -16.52 -8.16
N LEU A 189 -11.30 -16.62 -8.95
CA LEU A 189 -11.39 -16.74 -10.42
C LEU A 189 -12.06 -18.05 -10.85
N SER A 190 -11.70 -19.17 -10.21
CA SER A 190 -12.24 -20.49 -10.53
C SER A 190 -13.74 -20.58 -10.26
N ASP A 191 -14.24 -19.91 -9.22
CA ASP A 191 -15.66 -19.85 -8.87
C ASP A 191 -16.53 -19.21 -9.97
N ILE A 192 -15.94 -18.32 -10.78
CA ILE A 192 -16.59 -17.75 -11.96
C ILE A 192 -16.21 -18.46 -13.27
N GLY A 193 -15.43 -19.55 -13.21
CA GLY A 193 -15.01 -20.33 -14.36
C GLY A 193 -13.83 -19.74 -15.14
N MET A 194 -13.01 -18.91 -14.49
CA MET A 194 -11.83 -18.27 -15.07
C MET A 194 -10.53 -18.79 -14.45
N GLU A 195 -9.45 -18.69 -15.21
CA GLU A 195 -8.08 -18.89 -14.77
C GLU A 195 -7.31 -17.55 -14.80
N PRO A 196 -6.19 -17.40 -14.06
CA PRO A 196 -5.41 -16.17 -14.06
C PRO A 196 -4.94 -15.71 -15.46
N MET A 197 -4.70 -16.67 -16.38
CA MET A 197 -4.31 -16.37 -17.76
C MET A 197 -5.43 -15.70 -18.57
N ASP A 198 -6.70 -15.90 -18.22
CA ASP A 198 -7.82 -15.28 -18.91
C ASP A 198 -7.85 -13.77 -18.72
N LEU A 199 -7.24 -13.26 -17.64
CA LEU A 199 -7.13 -11.82 -17.37
C LEU A 199 -6.19 -11.09 -18.35
N LEU A 200 -5.41 -11.81 -19.16
CA LEU A 200 -4.59 -11.20 -20.22
C LEU A 200 -5.40 -10.72 -21.41
N ASP A 201 -6.63 -11.23 -21.60
CA ASP A 201 -7.52 -10.82 -22.68
C ASP A 201 -8.53 -9.77 -22.21
N ALA A 202 -8.41 -8.56 -22.75
CA ALA A 202 -9.33 -7.46 -22.46
C ALA A 202 -10.79 -7.78 -22.80
N GLY A 203 -11.04 -8.73 -23.71
CA GLY A 203 -12.39 -9.23 -24.06
C GLY A 203 -13.07 -9.96 -22.91
N ASN A 204 -12.32 -10.49 -21.95
CA ASN A 204 -12.86 -11.23 -20.80
C ASN A 204 -13.40 -10.33 -19.67
N MET A 205 -13.28 -9.00 -19.79
CA MET A 205 -13.75 -8.07 -18.75
C MET A 205 -15.22 -8.29 -18.39
N GLY A 206 -16.08 -8.60 -19.37
CA GLY A 206 -17.51 -8.86 -19.11
C GLY A 206 -17.74 -10.09 -18.20
N HIS A 207 -16.89 -11.11 -18.30
CA HIS A 207 -16.96 -12.31 -17.46
C HIS A 207 -16.30 -12.08 -16.10
N PHE A 208 -15.20 -11.32 -16.07
CA PHE A 208 -14.48 -10.94 -14.85
C PHE A 208 -15.24 -9.91 -14.00
N LYS A 209 -16.11 -9.09 -14.62
CA LYS A 209 -16.77 -7.94 -14.00
C LYS A 209 -17.43 -8.22 -12.64
N PRO A 210 -18.20 -9.31 -12.44
CA PRO A 210 -18.83 -9.57 -11.14
C PRO A 210 -17.81 -9.76 -10.00
N LEU A 211 -16.73 -10.50 -10.26
CA LEU A 211 -15.64 -10.67 -9.28
C LEU A 211 -14.91 -9.36 -9.04
N PHE A 212 -14.60 -8.63 -10.12
CA PHE A 212 -13.93 -7.33 -10.02
C PHE A 212 -14.74 -6.32 -9.21
N ASP A 213 -16.06 -6.24 -9.42
CA ASP A 213 -16.96 -5.39 -8.65
C ASP A 213 -17.02 -5.81 -7.18
N SER A 214 -17.05 -7.11 -6.89
CA SER A 214 -16.97 -7.60 -5.51
C SER A 214 -15.66 -7.18 -4.83
N CYS A 215 -14.53 -7.20 -5.54
CA CYS A 215 -13.26 -6.70 -4.98
C CYS A 215 -13.28 -5.18 -4.76
N ILE A 216 -13.93 -4.41 -5.66
CA ILE A 216 -14.15 -2.97 -5.47
C ILE A 216 -14.99 -2.73 -4.21
N ASP A 217 -16.08 -3.49 -4.01
CA ASP A 217 -16.96 -3.34 -2.84
C ASP A 217 -16.19 -3.59 -1.52
N VAL A 218 -15.26 -4.56 -1.50
CA VAL A 218 -14.37 -4.80 -0.35
C VAL A 218 -13.45 -3.59 -0.11
N ALA A 219 -12.83 -3.04 -1.16
CA ALA A 219 -11.98 -1.85 -1.04
C ALA A 219 -12.77 -0.62 -0.58
N GLU A 220 -14.00 -0.43 -1.06
CA GLU A 220 -14.91 0.63 -0.61
C GLU A 220 -15.29 0.49 0.86
N SER A 221 -15.63 -0.72 1.30
CA SER A 221 -15.90 -1.01 2.72
C SER A 221 -14.69 -0.64 3.61
N HIS A 222 -13.47 -0.89 3.16
CA HIS A 222 -12.27 -0.45 3.86
C HIS A 222 -12.05 1.07 3.82
N LEU A 223 -12.40 1.76 2.73
CA LEU A 223 -12.39 3.22 2.67
C LEU A 223 -13.44 3.85 3.59
N ASP A 224 -14.59 3.21 3.78
CA ASP A 224 -15.60 3.66 4.75
C ASP A 224 -15.02 3.67 6.17
N ALA A 225 -14.26 2.63 6.54
CA ALA A 225 -13.52 2.61 7.80
C ALA A 225 -12.46 3.73 7.87
N ALA A 226 -11.82 4.08 6.76
CA ALA A 226 -10.89 5.22 6.71
C ALA A 226 -11.60 6.58 6.90
N VAL A 227 -12.81 6.75 6.36
CA VAL A 227 -13.65 7.93 6.59
C VAL A 227 -14.02 8.04 8.07
N GLU A 228 -14.42 6.93 8.69
CA GLU A 228 -14.69 6.86 10.12
C GLU A 228 -13.44 7.17 10.97
N TYR A 229 -12.28 6.63 10.61
CA TYR A 229 -10.99 6.95 11.24
C TYR A 229 -10.72 8.46 11.21
N ILE A 230 -10.88 9.10 10.05
CA ILE A 230 -10.74 10.55 9.91
C ILE A 230 -11.76 11.29 10.77
N GLY A 231 -12.97 10.74 10.92
CA GLY A 231 -14.02 11.26 11.80
C GLY A 231 -13.59 11.32 13.28
N MET A 232 -12.78 10.36 13.72
CA MET A 232 -12.29 10.24 15.11
C MET A 232 -11.15 11.22 15.42
N LEU A 233 -10.43 11.71 14.41
CA LEU A 233 -9.32 12.65 14.61
C LEU A 233 -9.82 14.02 15.12
N PRO A 234 -9.22 14.63 16.17
CA PRO A 234 -9.61 15.96 16.63
C PRO A 234 -9.50 17.01 15.51
N HIS A 235 -10.49 17.91 15.42
CA HIS A 235 -10.47 18.98 14.42
C HIS A 235 -9.30 19.98 14.58
N SER A 236 -8.72 20.07 15.78
CA SER A 236 -7.47 20.80 16.02
C SER A 236 -6.28 20.21 15.24
N GLN A 237 -6.31 18.91 14.94
CA GLN A 237 -5.28 18.21 14.16
C GLN A 237 -5.53 18.31 12.65
N PHE A 238 -5.76 19.53 12.17
CA PHE A 238 -6.15 19.78 10.78
C PHE A 238 -5.13 19.24 9.76
N ARG A 239 -3.83 19.32 10.03
CA ARG A 239 -2.79 18.79 9.12
C ARG A 239 -2.87 17.27 8.98
N LEU A 240 -3.03 16.57 10.10
CA LEU A 240 -3.19 15.12 10.13
C LEU A 240 -4.47 14.70 9.38
N ARG A 241 -5.59 15.38 9.67
CA ARG A 241 -6.85 15.15 8.96
C ARG A 241 -6.68 15.33 7.46
N GLY A 242 -6.05 16.42 7.01
CA GLY A 242 -5.78 16.66 5.59
C GLY A 242 -4.91 15.59 4.95
N ALA A 243 -3.86 15.14 5.66
CA ALA A 243 -2.97 14.07 5.18
C ALA A 243 -3.72 12.73 5.00
N CYS A 244 -4.72 12.44 5.82
CA CYS A 244 -5.57 11.26 5.69
C CYS A 244 -6.70 11.44 4.65
N MET A 245 -7.28 12.63 4.54
CA MET A 245 -8.40 12.88 3.61
C MET A 245 -7.99 12.74 2.14
N LEU A 246 -6.81 13.25 1.77
CA LEU A 246 -6.36 13.24 0.38
C LEU A 246 -6.28 11.81 -0.23
N PRO A 247 -5.58 10.83 0.38
CA PRO A 247 -5.53 9.48 -0.18
C PRO A 247 -6.91 8.80 -0.19
N VAL A 248 -7.80 9.08 0.77
CA VAL A 248 -9.19 8.56 0.74
C VAL A 248 -9.95 9.07 -0.47
N LEU A 249 -9.92 10.40 -0.73
CA LEU A 249 -10.65 10.99 -1.86
C LEU A 249 -10.09 10.53 -3.21
N ILE A 250 -8.76 10.41 -3.33
CA ILE A 250 -8.13 9.82 -4.52
C ILE A 250 -8.56 8.36 -4.68
N GLY A 251 -8.61 7.60 -3.58
CA GLY A 251 -9.05 6.21 -3.57
C GLY A 251 -10.49 6.05 -4.04
N GLN A 252 -11.43 6.79 -3.46
CA GLN A 252 -12.85 6.78 -3.85
C GLN A 252 -13.01 7.12 -5.34
N ARG A 253 -12.32 8.18 -5.82
CA ARG A 253 -12.34 8.54 -7.24
C ARG A 253 -11.75 7.45 -8.13
N THR A 254 -10.69 6.78 -7.69
CA THR A 254 -10.06 5.67 -8.44
C THR A 254 -11.03 4.49 -8.55
N LEU A 255 -11.70 4.10 -7.46
CA LEU A 255 -12.68 3.02 -7.47
C LEU A 255 -13.87 3.32 -8.39
N ALA A 256 -14.40 4.54 -8.37
CA ALA A 256 -15.45 4.96 -9.30
C ALA A 256 -15.01 4.81 -10.78
N LEU A 257 -13.79 5.27 -11.11
CA LEU A 257 -13.25 5.12 -12.47
C LEU A 257 -13.00 3.65 -12.85
N LEU A 258 -12.57 2.81 -11.89
CA LEU A 258 -12.38 1.38 -12.12
C LEU A 258 -13.71 0.68 -12.35
N ARG A 259 -14.77 1.07 -11.64
CA ARG A 259 -16.11 0.49 -11.79
C ARG A 259 -16.70 0.77 -13.18
N ASP A 260 -16.42 1.92 -13.78
CA ASP A 260 -16.91 2.25 -15.13
C ASP A 260 -16.01 1.72 -16.25
N GLY A 261 -14.72 1.52 -15.98
CA GLY A 261 -13.72 1.19 -16.99
C GLY A 261 -13.50 -0.31 -17.21
N ASN A 262 -12.90 -0.64 -18.36
CA ASN A 262 -12.26 -1.93 -18.56
C ASN A 262 -10.81 -1.84 -18.08
N VAL A 263 -10.50 -2.45 -16.93
CA VAL A 263 -9.14 -2.43 -16.37
C VAL A 263 -8.18 -3.33 -17.15
N LEU A 264 -8.68 -4.38 -17.81
CA LEU A 264 -7.88 -5.32 -18.58
C LEU A 264 -7.41 -4.74 -19.93
N GLU A 265 -8.03 -3.65 -20.40
CA GLU A 265 -7.66 -2.96 -21.63
C GLU A 265 -6.37 -2.14 -21.44
N PRO A 266 -5.22 -2.54 -22.04
CA PRO A 266 -3.93 -1.88 -21.78
C PRO A 266 -3.89 -0.41 -22.21
N SER A 267 -4.70 -0.04 -23.20
CA SER A 267 -4.82 1.34 -23.67
C SER A 267 -5.63 2.23 -22.71
N ASN A 268 -6.45 1.63 -21.84
CA ASN A 268 -7.31 2.32 -20.90
C ASN A 268 -6.61 2.49 -19.54
N ARG A 269 -5.67 3.45 -19.46
CA ARG A 269 -5.00 3.75 -18.19
C ARG A 269 -5.95 4.49 -17.25
N ILE A 270 -6.65 3.73 -16.41
CA ILE A 270 -7.54 4.27 -15.38
C ILE A 270 -6.70 4.94 -14.29
N LYS A 271 -6.74 6.27 -14.26
CA LYS A 271 -5.96 7.06 -13.31
C LYS A 271 -6.59 8.42 -13.06
N VAL A 272 -6.62 8.82 -11.79
CA VAL A 272 -6.89 10.22 -11.40
C VAL A 272 -5.79 11.13 -11.96
N THR A 273 -6.19 12.15 -12.70
CA THR A 273 -5.25 13.05 -13.38
C THR A 273 -4.49 13.93 -12.39
N ARG A 274 -3.35 14.49 -12.80
CA ARG A 274 -2.59 15.42 -11.95
C ARG A 274 -3.39 16.69 -11.62
N ASP A 275 -4.22 17.15 -12.56
CA ASP A 275 -5.05 18.34 -12.37
C ASP A 275 -6.17 18.05 -11.36
N GLU A 276 -6.85 16.90 -11.46
CA GLU A 276 -7.80 16.44 -10.44
C GLU A 276 -7.15 16.32 -9.06
N ILE A 277 -5.92 15.76 -8.97
CA ILE A 277 -5.18 15.70 -7.70
C ILE A 277 -4.90 17.11 -7.14
N ASN A 278 -4.47 18.04 -7.99
CA ASN A 278 -4.22 19.42 -7.59
C ASN A 278 -5.50 20.13 -7.11
N ASP A 279 -6.64 19.84 -7.71
CA ASP A 279 -7.93 20.40 -7.31
C ASP A 279 -8.48 19.75 -6.02
N LEU A 280 -8.29 18.44 -5.85
CA LEU A 280 -8.55 17.75 -4.58
C LEU A 280 -7.69 18.34 -3.45
N LEU A 281 -6.40 18.58 -3.69
CA LEU A 281 -5.50 19.23 -2.71
C LEU A 281 -6.04 20.58 -2.25
N LYS A 282 -6.46 21.45 -3.18
CA LYS A 282 -7.06 22.75 -2.84
C LYS A 282 -8.35 22.55 -2.04
N THR A 283 -9.22 21.67 -2.51
CA THR A 283 -10.54 21.42 -1.90
C THR A 283 -10.40 20.88 -0.47
N VAL A 284 -9.48 19.94 -0.25
CA VAL A 284 -9.12 19.42 1.08
C VAL A 284 -8.61 20.56 1.96
N ALA A 285 -7.66 21.37 1.49
CA ALA A 285 -7.12 22.49 2.28
C ALA A 285 -8.21 23.47 2.76
N PHE A 286 -9.22 23.74 1.94
CA PHE A 286 -10.37 24.58 2.32
C PHE A 286 -11.40 23.87 3.21
N ALA A 287 -11.54 22.55 3.09
CA ALA A 287 -12.55 21.78 3.81
C ALA A 287 -12.11 21.36 5.21
N VAL A 288 -10.84 20.96 5.37
CA VAL A 288 -10.26 20.39 6.59
C VAL A 288 -10.55 21.21 7.87
N PRO A 289 -10.50 22.56 7.88
CA PRO A 289 -10.79 23.33 9.09
C PRO A 289 -12.26 23.26 9.54
N PHE A 290 -13.18 22.82 8.67
CA PHE A 290 -14.63 22.90 8.90
C PHE A 290 -15.28 21.52 8.88
N ALA A 291 -15.73 21.04 10.05
CA ALA A 291 -16.32 19.70 10.22
C ALA A 291 -17.41 19.34 9.19
N LYS A 292 -18.33 20.28 8.91
CA LYS A 292 -19.40 20.05 7.93
C LYS A 292 -18.87 19.92 6.50
N LYS A 293 -17.85 20.70 6.13
CA LYS A 293 -17.24 20.63 4.79
C LYS A 293 -16.40 19.37 4.63
N SER A 294 -15.60 18.99 5.63
CA SER A 294 -14.83 17.75 5.60
C SER A 294 -15.74 16.53 5.43
N ARG A 295 -16.83 16.43 6.20
CA ARG A 295 -17.78 15.32 6.10
C ARG A 295 -18.45 15.26 4.73
N LYS A 296 -18.91 16.41 4.22
CA LYS A 296 -19.52 16.48 2.88
C LYS A 296 -18.55 16.04 1.78
N LEU A 297 -17.28 16.44 1.89
CA LEU A 297 -16.26 16.08 0.90
C LEU A 297 -15.96 14.58 0.93
N LEU A 298 -15.84 13.98 2.11
CA LEU A 298 -15.59 12.54 2.26
C LEU A 298 -16.77 11.65 1.82
N SER A 299 -17.99 12.21 1.70
CA SER A 299 -19.15 11.49 1.15
C SER A 299 -19.35 11.73 -0.35
N GLU A 300 -18.60 12.65 -0.99
CA GLU A 300 -18.87 13.11 -2.36
C GLU A 300 -18.85 11.97 -3.39
N TYR A 301 -17.91 11.05 -3.25
CA TYR A 301 -17.77 9.90 -4.16
C TYR A 301 -18.32 8.59 -3.58
N ARG A 302 -18.82 8.61 -2.33
CA ARG A 302 -19.45 7.44 -1.70
C ARG A 302 -20.88 7.25 -2.20
N ASP A 303 -21.56 8.36 -2.49
CA ASP A 303 -22.97 8.41 -2.86
C ASP A 303 -23.20 8.66 -4.36
N ALA A 304 -22.14 8.58 -5.18
CA ALA A 304 -22.13 8.88 -6.62
C ALA A 304 -22.14 7.61 -7.46
#